data_AF-A0A497QA32-F1
#
_entry.id   AF-A0A497QA32-F1
#
_cell.length_a   1.000
_cell.length_b   1.000
_cell.length_c   1.000
_cell.angle_alpha   90.00
_cell.angle_beta   90.00
_cell.angle_gamma   90.00
#
_symmetry.space_group_name_H-M   'P 1'
#
loop_
_entity.id
_entity.type
_entity.pdbx_description
1 polymer ?
#
loop_
_entity_poly.entity_id
_entity_poly.type
_entity_poly.pdbx_seq_one_letter_code
_entity_poly.pdbx_strand_id
1 'polypeptide(L)' 'KLQITIPAAFSGKGYNLVAGAGVIKSESWGPDGSWTGLLEIPAQKRQELYDERNRLTKGQIRIEVVR' A
#
# COMPACT_ATOMS: atom_id res chain seq x y z
N LYS A 1 -1.80 4.07 11.72
CA LYS A 1 -1.23 4.38 10.39
C LYS A 1 -0.91 3.03 9.72
N LEU A 2 -0.94 2.91 8.40
CA LEU A 2 -0.61 1.66 7.72
C LEU A 2 0.68 1.85 6.94
N GLN A 3 1.70 1.04 7.23
CA GLN A 3 2.88 0.96 6.40
C GLN A 3 2.62 -0.07 5.30
N ILE A 4 2.87 0.30 4.06
CA ILE A 4 2.63 -0.54 2.91
C ILE A 4 3.94 -0.70 2.17
N THR A 5 4.36 -1.94 1.98
CA THR A 5 5.54 -2.30 1.21
C THR A 5 5.10 -3.01 -0.06
N ILE A 6 5.47 -2.43 -1.19
CA ILE A 6 5.10 -2.86 -2.53
C ILE A 6 6.39 -3.31 -3.24
N PRO A 7 6.46 -4.55 -3.71
CA PRO A 7 7.58 -5.01 -4.53
C PRO A 7 7.69 -4.22 -5.84
N ALA A 8 8.88 -4.11 -6.41
CA ALA A 8 9.11 -3.43 -7.69
C ALA A 8 8.22 -3.96 -8.83
N ALA A 9 7.86 -5.24 -8.80
CA ALA A 9 6.96 -5.85 -9.78
C ALA A 9 5.55 -5.24 -9.79
N PHE A 10 5.12 -4.61 -8.69
CA PHE A 10 3.76 -4.08 -8.52
C PHE A 10 3.73 -2.62 -8.10
N SER A 11 4.87 -1.91 -8.07
CA SER A 11 4.97 -0.53 -7.58
C SER A 11 4.01 0.43 -8.30
N GLY A 12 3.90 0.36 -9.63
CA GLY A 12 2.96 1.23 -10.38
C GLY A 12 1.48 0.99 -10.10
N LYS A 13 1.04 -0.29 -10.07
CA LYS A 13 -0.36 -0.64 -9.79
C LYS A 13 -0.72 -0.49 -8.32
N GLY A 14 0.18 -0.93 -7.45
CA GLY A 14 0.04 -0.84 -6.02
C GLY A 14 -0.01 0.61 -5.56
N TYR A 15 0.87 1.48 -6.05
CA TYR A 15 0.85 2.91 -5.69
C TYR A 15 -0.50 3.56 -6.00
N ASN A 16 -1.05 3.34 -7.20
CA ASN A 16 -2.37 3.88 -7.58
C ASN A 16 -3.48 3.39 -6.64
N LEU A 17 -3.43 2.11 -6.24
CA LEU A 17 -4.37 1.56 -5.27
C LEU A 17 -4.26 2.29 -3.93
N VAL A 18 -3.04 2.45 -3.44
CA VAL A 18 -2.75 3.06 -2.14
C VAL A 18 -3.19 4.52 -2.12
N ALA A 19 -2.88 5.26 -3.19
CA ALA A 19 -3.29 6.65 -3.39
C ALA A 19 -4.82 6.81 -3.51
N GLY A 20 -5.52 5.84 -4.10
CA GLY A 20 -6.98 5.84 -4.18
C GLY A 20 -7.70 5.46 -2.88
N ALA A 21 -7.03 4.71 -2.01
CA ALA A 21 -7.59 4.25 -0.74
C ALA A 21 -7.52 5.32 0.36
N GLY A 22 -6.52 6.19 0.37
CA GLY A 22 -6.39 7.23 1.40
C GLY A 22 -5.25 8.21 1.17
N VAL A 23 -4.74 8.80 2.25
CA VAL A 23 -3.74 9.88 2.19
C VAL A 23 -2.35 9.35 2.50
N ILE A 24 -1.45 9.40 1.52
CA ILE A 24 -0.05 9.03 1.70
C ILE A 24 0.62 10.11 2.55
N LYS A 25 1.09 9.74 3.75
CA LYS A 25 1.80 10.65 4.67
C LYS A 25 3.29 10.65 4.42
N SER A 26 3.84 9.53 3.98
CA SER A 26 5.26 9.39 3.71
C SER A 26 5.46 8.28 2.68
N GLU A 27 6.46 8.45 1.83
CA GLU A 27 6.86 7.43 0.88
C GLU A 27 8.37 7.38 0.75
N SER A 28 8.89 6.19 0.48
CA SER A 28 10.31 5.89 0.34
C SER A 28 10.49 4.83 -0.75
N TRP A 29 11.32 5.15 -1.72
CA TRP A 29 11.69 4.25 -2.79
C TRP A 29 13.01 3.58 -2.42
N GLY A 30 13.00 2.26 -2.31
CA GLY A 30 14.19 1.46 -2.09
C GLY A 30 15.04 1.35 -3.36
N PRO A 31 16.35 1.12 -3.23
CA PRO A 31 17.27 0.94 -4.36
C PRO A 31 16.91 -0.27 -5.23
N ASP A 32 16.21 -1.26 -4.66
CA ASP A 32 15.73 -2.46 -5.36
C ASP A 32 14.45 -2.22 -6.18
N GLY A 33 13.97 -0.97 -6.24
CA GLY A 33 12.71 -0.58 -6.89
C GLY A 33 11.47 -0.91 -6.08
N SER A 34 11.62 -1.46 -4.87
CA SER A 34 10.53 -1.63 -3.93
C SER A 34 10.08 -0.28 -3.39
N TRP A 35 8.78 -0.08 -3.26
CA TRP A 35 8.21 1.12 -2.67
C TRP A 35 7.72 0.82 -1.26
N THR A 36 8.02 1.69 -0.31
CA THR A 36 7.47 1.63 1.05
C THR A 36 6.82 2.96 1.38
N GLY A 37 5.57 2.96 1.83
CA GLY A 37 4.86 4.18 2.17
C GLY A 37 4.01 4.04 3.41
N LEU A 38 3.89 5.15 4.15
CA LEU A 38 3.00 5.29 5.28
C LEU A 38 1.69 5.92 4.80
N LEU A 39 0.63 5.12 4.83
CA LEU A 39 -0.72 5.50 4.47
C LEU A 39 -1.58 5.77 5.70
N GLU A 40 -2.31 6.88 5.67
CA GLU A 40 -3.37 7.17 6.62
C GLU A 40 -4.72 6.92 5.95
N ILE A 41 -5.41 5.88 6.44
CA ILE A 41 -6.70 5.44 5.89
C ILE A 41 -7.75 5.39 6.99
N PRO A 42 -8.96 5.90 6.74
CA PRO A 42 -10.08 5.74 7.66
C PRO A 42 -10.52 4.27 7.76
N ALA A 43 -11.23 3.93 8.84
CA ALA A 43 -11.62 2.56 9.14
C ALA A 43 -12.43 1.89 8.03
N GLN A 44 -13.37 2.61 7.39
CA GLN A 44 -14.15 2.13 6.25
C GLN A 44 -13.28 1.70 5.05
N LYS A 45 -12.25 2.50 4.72
CA LYS A 45 -11.39 2.30 3.54
C LYS A 45 -10.35 1.19 3.75
N ARG A 46 -10.07 0.82 5.00
CA ARG A 46 -9.12 -0.27 5.31
C ARG A 46 -9.56 -1.60 4.70
N GLN A 47 -10.84 -1.93 4.80
CA GLN A 47 -11.35 -3.21 4.30
C GLN A 47 -11.29 -3.26 2.77
N GLU A 48 -11.69 -2.17 2.11
CA GLU A 48 -11.59 -2.00 0.66
C GLU A 48 -10.13 -2.16 0.17
N LEU A 49 -9.15 -1.58 0.88
CA LEU A 49 -7.73 -1.78 0.56
C LEU A 49 -7.32 -3.26 0.66
N TYR A 50 -7.76 -3.98 1.69
CA TYR A 50 -7.41 -5.40 1.85
C TYR A 50 -7.98 -6.27 0.73
N ASP A 51 -9.25 -6.03 0.35
CA ASP A 51 -9.91 -6.76 -0.73
C ASP A 51 -9.25 -6.47 -2.08
N GLU A 52 -8.98 -5.20 -2.37
CA GLU A 52 -8.41 -4.77 -3.64
C GLU A 52 -6.93 -5.18 -3.76
N ARG A 53 -6.18 -5.15 -2.66
CA ARG A 53 -4.83 -5.74 -2.56
C ARG A 53 -4.87 -7.23 -2.91
N ASN A 54 -5.85 -7.96 -2.38
CA ASN A 54 -6.02 -9.39 -2.65
C ASN A 54 -6.34 -9.63 -4.14
N ARG A 55 -7.20 -8.80 -4.72
CA ARG A 55 -7.61 -8.89 -6.11
C ARG A 55 -6.46 -8.57 -7.08
N LEU A 56 -5.74 -7.48 -6.85
CA LEU A 56 -4.74 -6.96 -7.80
C LEU A 56 -3.38 -7.64 -7.69
N THR A 57 -2.96 -7.98 -6.47
CA THR A 57 -1.59 -8.49 -6.23
C THR A 57 -1.57 -9.89 -5.64
N LYS A 58 -2.75 -10.52 -5.46
CA LYS A 58 -2.89 -11.82 -4.78
C LYS A 58 -2.22 -11.83 -3.40
N GLY A 59 -2.20 -10.68 -2.72
CA GLY A 59 -1.57 -10.54 -1.40
C GLY A 59 -0.05 -10.34 -1.41
N GLN A 60 0.57 -10.04 -2.55
CA GLN A 60 2.03 -9.76 -2.60
C GLN A 60 2.41 -8.40 -2.01
N ILE A 61 1.47 -7.45 -1.93
CA ILE A 61 1.67 -6.20 -1.19
C ILE A 61 1.58 -6.49 0.31
N ARG A 62 2.62 -6.13 1.04
CA ARG A 62 2.67 -6.26 2.50
C ARG A 62 2.08 -5.00 3.13
N ILE A 63 1.11 -5.19 4.01
CA ILE A 63 0.48 -4.11 4.78
C ILE A 63 0.77 -4.40 6.25
N GLU A 64 1.43 -3.46 6.92
CA GLU A 64 1.71 -3.50 8.35
C GLU A 64 0.96 -2.39 9.06
N VAL A 65 0.34 -2.73 10.19
CA VAL A 65 -0.35 -1.74 11.02
C VAL A 65 0.67 -1.12 11.95
N VAL A 66 0.97 0.16 11.74
CA VAL A 66 1.80 0.96 12.65
C VAL A 66 0.87 1.65 13.65
N ARG A 67 1.01 1.27 14.92
CA ARG A 67 0.21 1.81 16.03
C ARG A 67 0.71 3.19 16.44
#